data_AF-A0A6C2USD3-F1
#
_entry.id   AF-A0A6C2USD3-F1
#
_cell.length_a   1.000
_cell.length_b   1.000
_cell.length_c   1.000
_cell.angle_alpha   90.00
_cell.angle_beta   90.00
_cell.angle_gamma   90.00
#
_symmetry.space_group_name_H-M   'P 1'
#
loop_
_entity.id
_entity.type
_entity.pdbx_description
1 polymer ?
#
loop_
_entity_poly.entity_id
_entity_poly.type
_entity_poly.pdbx_seq_one_letter_code
_entity_poly.pdbx_strand_id
1 'polypeptide(L)'
;MKLDRHHFIKAGAAATVGFPSIVRAQGLNEKLQVAFVAVGGKAKIHTQECHEAGLQCVAFADVDKQTWDGVLGKEGWQGASGYTDWREMFTRHGKAIDVVFVSTPDHSHFAPSMTAVSMGIHCYTEKPLTWSVREAQLLTAAYEKQKNVVTQMGNQGHSMQGWRVAYELIKGGAIGDVKEFHTWTNRPIWPQGGDKPNYTDAVPDYLNWDAWIGPAAMRPFAGPNAEAKPKKNGKLRGTYHPGTWRGFVDFGSGALGDMACHTTDGIYSIMNPGYAASAEPLEMTGPVTDQYPAGMVVKSTYRASNGRPGFATYWYEGKDKKGNPYMPETPEELKVDGAKLPQTGNLIVGTEGKMLVQGDYWESPRVIPEAKRRAFGRPEQLLERSPGHHAEFLMACRGEKPREFSQSNFSYSGPMTANIQLGNLCARAGKKLVLNEAGEIVNDPKINELAWREPREGWGPLESVV
;
A
#
# COMPACT_ATOMS: atom_id res chain seq x y z
N MET A 1 8.07 73.83 -13.44
CA MET A 1 7.47 72.59 -13.99
C MET A 1 8.17 71.43 -13.28
N LYS A 2 7.58 70.64 -12.38
CA LYS A 2 6.23 70.07 -12.31
C LYS A 2 5.61 70.21 -10.90
N LEU A 3 4.29 70.30 -10.88
CA LEU A 3 3.39 70.29 -9.74
C LEU A 3 3.12 68.86 -9.24
N ASP A 4 3.05 68.74 -7.91
CA ASP A 4 2.04 68.09 -7.04
C ASP A 4 1.52 66.67 -7.31
N ARG A 5 1.27 65.94 -6.20
CA ARG A 5 0.19 64.93 -6.02
C ARG A 5 0.17 64.38 -4.58
N HIS A 6 -0.51 65.09 -3.69
CA HIS A 6 -1.24 64.47 -2.57
C HIS A 6 -2.64 64.01 -3.02
N HIS A 7 -3.12 62.93 -2.39
CA HIS A 7 -4.39 62.16 -2.54
C HIS A 7 -4.17 60.76 -3.18
N PHE A 8 -4.70 59.63 -2.70
CA PHE A 8 -5.61 59.27 -1.60
C PHE A 8 -5.84 57.73 -1.67
N ILE A 9 -6.30 57.11 -0.56
CA ILE A 9 -6.96 55.78 -0.40
C ILE A 9 -6.04 54.54 -0.34
N LYS A 10 -5.77 53.96 0.84
CA LYS A 10 -6.56 52.97 1.63
C LYS A 10 -6.86 51.64 0.91
N ALA A 11 -6.15 50.58 1.27
CA ALA A 11 -6.70 49.21 1.29
C ALA A 11 -5.98 48.39 2.37
N GLY A 12 -6.77 47.66 3.15
CA GLY A 12 -6.47 47.12 4.48
C GLY A 12 -5.26 46.19 4.60
N ALA A 13 -4.59 46.33 5.75
CA ALA A 13 -3.67 45.35 6.29
C ALA A 13 -4.45 44.08 6.69
N ALA A 14 -4.16 42.95 6.04
CA ALA A 14 -4.47 41.63 6.57
C ALA A 14 -3.20 41.09 7.25
N ALA A 15 -3.34 40.74 8.53
CA ALA A 15 -2.28 40.22 9.36
C ALA A 15 -1.67 38.94 8.76
N THR A 16 -0.40 39.00 8.38
CA THR A 16 0.44 37.82 8.18
C THR A 16 0.75 37.24 9.55
N VAL A 17 -0.02 36.23 9.97
CA VAL A 17 0.41 35.31 11.02
C VAL A 17 1.54 34.48 10.43
N GLY A 18 2.77 34.91 10.69
CA GLY A 18 3.97 34.13 10.39
C GLY A 18 4.00 32.88 11.24
N PHE A 19 3.76 31.72 10.62
CA PHE A 19 4.17 30.44 11.19
C PHE A 19 5.70 30.36 11.13
N PRO A 20 6.40 29.89 12.18
CA PRO A 20 7.80 29.59 12.08
C PRO A 20 7.97 28.35 11.20
N SER A 21 8.16 28.57 9.91
CA SER A 21 8.66 27.59 8.97
C SER A 21 10.10 27.27 9.36
N ILE A 22 10.32 26.31 10.24
CA ILE A 22 11.56 25.51 10.17
C ILE A 22 11.36 24.50 9.04
N VAL A 23 11.18 25.03 7.83
CA VAL A 23 11.58 24.34 6.62
C VAL A 23 13.06 24.64 6.57
N ARG A 24 13.93 23.62 6.65
CA ARG A 24 15.32 23.79 6.21
C ARG A 24 15.20 24.46 4.85
N ALA A 25 15.69 25.68 4.71
CA ALA A 25 15.74 26.36 3.43
C ALA A 25 16.77 25.62 2.55
N GLN A 26 16.40 24.43 2.09
CA GLN A 26 17.12 23.73 1.04
C GLN A 26 16.91 24.57 -0.21
N GLY A 27 18.00 25.12 -0.74
CA GLY A 27 17.95 25.71 -2.06
C GLY A 27 17.46 24.64 -3.03
N LEU A 28 16.67 25.02 -4.03
CA LEU A 28 16.17 24.11 -5.10
C LEU A 28 17.30 23.36 -5.84
N ASN A 29 18.57 23.74 -5.61
CA ASN A 29 19.78 23.13 -6.16
C ASN A 29 20.44 22.08 -5.26
N GLU A 30 19.97 21.87 -4.02
CA GLU A 30 20.52 20.85 -3.12
C GLU A 30 19.85 19.49 -3.37
N LYS A 31 20.65 18.42 -3.45
CA LYS A 31 20.13 17.06 -3.59
C LYS A 31 19.41 16.65 -2.31
N LEU A 32 18.20 16.09 -2.42
CA LEU A 32 17.54 15.43 -1.29
C LEU A 32 18.43 14.28 -0.79
N GLN A 33 18.66 14.25 0.51
CA GLN A 33 19.38 13.18 1.19
C GLN A 33 18.40 12.03 1.47
N VAL A 34 18.67 10.86 0.89
CA VAL A 34 17.79 9.69 0.97
C VAL A 34 18.38 8.60 1.84
N ALA A 35 17.51 7.90 2.57
CA ALA A 35 17.82 6.62 3.19
C ALA A 35 16.86 5.52 2.75
N PHE A 36 17.30 4.27 2.89
CA PHE A 36 16.52 3.09 2.52
C PHE A 36 16.45 2.11 3.68
N VAL A 37 15.25 1.61 3.98
CA VAL A 37 15.03 0.46 4.86
C VAL A 37 14.63 -0.72 3.98
N ALA A 38 15.56 -1.67 3.84
CA ALA A 38 15.72 -2.67 2.79
C ALA A 38 16.18 -2.11 1.43
N VAL A 39 17.11 -2.81 0.78
CA VAL A 39 17.70 -2.47 -0.54
C VAL A 39 17.73 -3.65 -1.51
N GLY A 40 17.23 -4.82 -1.09
CA GLY A 40 17.01 -6.00 -1.93
C GLY A 40 15.67 -6.01 -2.68
N GLY A 41 15.48 -7.01 -3.55
CA GLY A 41 14.19 -7.28 -4.19
C GLY A 41 13.59 -6.06 -4.91
N LYS A 42 12.36 -5.66 -4.51
CA LYS A 42 11.64 -4.51 -5.06
C LYS A 42 12.36 -3.19 -4.79
N ALA A 43 13.06 -3.06 -3.67
CA ALA A 43 13.80 -1.85 -3.30
C ALA A 43 14.92 -1.49 -4.29
N LYS A 44 15.39 -2.45 -5.10
CA LYS A 44 16.33 -2.16 -6.20
C LYS A 44 15.76 -1.19 -7.24
N ILE A 45 14.44 -1.21 -7.45
CA ILE A 45 13.77 -0.26 -8.33
C ILE A 45 13.79 1.14 -7.69
N HIS A 46 13.42 1.26 -6.41
CA HIS A 46 13.39 2.55 -5.73
C HIS A 46 14.77 3.18 -5.58
N THR A 47 15.79 2.39 -5.23
CA THR A 47 17.17 2.87 -5.20
C THR A 47 17.61 3.36 -6.57
N GLN A 48 17.25 2.66 -7.66
CA GLN A 48 17.58 3.07 -9.03
C GLN A 48 16.86 4.37 -9.41
N GLU A 49 15.55 4.45 -9.22
CA GLU A 49 14.76 5.64 -9.56
C GLU A 49 15.19 6.86 -8.76
N CYS A 50 15.52 6.70 -7.46
CA CYS A 50 16.05 7.79 -6.65
C CYS A 50 17.44 8.24 -7.13
N HIS A 51 18.30 7.31 -7.55
CA HIS A 51 19.61 7.62 -8.11
C HIS A 51 19.50 8.39 -9.42
N GLU A 52 18.64 7.94 -10.33
CA GLU A 52 18.33 8.61 -11.60
C GLU A 52 17.68 9.98 -11.40
N ALA A 53 16.86 10.12 -10.36
CA ALA A 53 16.25 11.40 -9.96
C ALA A 53 17.23 12.34 -9.22
N GLY A 54 18.50 11.96 -9.08
CA GLY A 54 19.58 12.81 -8.56
C GLY A 54 19.65 12.91 -7.04
N LEU A 55 19.01 12.00 -6.29
CA LEU A 55 19.10 11.98 -4.83
C LEU A 55 20.48 11.48 -4.35
N GLN A 56 20.88 11.86 -3.13
CA GLN A 56 22.10 11.38 -2.50
C GLN A 56 21.78 10.39 -1.38
N CYS A 57 22.17 9.13 -1.53
CA CYS A 57 22.03 8.17 -0.44
C CYS A 57 23.06 8.47 0.65
N VAL A 58 22.58 8.71 1.89
CA VAL A 58 23.43 8.97 3.06
C VAL A 58 23.57 7.75 3.96
N ALA A 59 22.53 6.93 4.05
CA ALA A 59 22.50 5.74 4.88
C ALA A 59 21.48 4.72 4.35
N PHE A 60 21.65 3.45 4.67
CA PHE A 60 20.66 2.43 4.41
C PHE A 60 20.73 1.33 5.47
N ALA A 61 19.63 0.62 5.67
CA ALA A 61 19.56 -0.54 6.52
C ALA A 61 19.00 -1.73 5.76
N ASP A 62 19.74 -2.82 5.62
CA ASP A 62 19.23 -4.09 5.11
C ASP A 62 19.85 -5.24 5.90
N VAL A 63 18.96 -6.09 6.41
CA VAL A 63 19.28 -7.23 7.27
C VAL A 63 20.13 -8.28 6.54
N ASP A 64 20.07 -8.33 5.21
CA ASP A 64 20.84 -9.26 4.37
C ASP A 64 21.98 -8.52 3.66
N LYS A 65 23.22 -8.74 4.12
CA LYS A 65 24.39 -8.08 3.54
C LYS A 65 24.63 -8.40 2.06
N GLN A 66 24.04 -9.46 1.52
CA GLN A 66 24.18 -9.80 0.10
C GLN A 66 23.40 -8.87 -0.82
N THR A 67 22.48 -8.06 -0.29
CA THR A 67 21.67 -7.14 -1.09
C THR A 67 22.26 -5.72 -1.13
N TRP A 68 23.28 -5.43 -0.33
CA TRP A 68 23.83 -4.08 -0.11
C TRP A 68 24.32 -3.40 -1.39
N ASP A 69 24.69 -4.17 -2.41
CA ASP A 69 25.00 -3.68 -3.76
C ASP A 69 23.84 -2.89 -4.40
N GLY A 70 22.60 -3.08 -3.93
CA GLY A 70 21.45 -2.24 -4.30
C GLY A 70 21.68 -0.75 -4.04
N VAL A 71 22.56 -0.40 -3.09
CA VAL A 71 23.03 0.99 -2.86
C VAL A 71 24.50 1.14 -3.21
N LEU A 72 25.37 0.29 -2.66
CA LEU A 72 26.83 0.45 -2.77
C LEU A 72 27.36 0.23 -4.20
N GLY A 73 26.59 -0.44 -5.06
CA GLY A 73 26.92 -0.62 -6.47
C GLY A 73 26.62 0.61 -7.33
N LYS A 74 26.01 1.66 -6.78
CA LYS A 74 25.65 2.87 -7.54
C LYS A 74 26.72 3.95 -7.45
N GLU A 75 27.04 4.55 -8.59
CA GLU A 75 28.02 5.62 -8.68
C GLU A 75 27.62 6.83 -7.82
N GLY A 76 28.53 7.28 -6.97
CA GLY A 76 28.31 8.39 -6.02
C GLY A 76 27.67 7.97 -4.70
N TRP A 77 27.27 6.70 -4.53
CA TRP A 77 26.67 6.18 -3.30
C TRP A 77 27.57 5.17 -2.56
N GLN A 78 28.79 4.94 -3.03
CA GLN A 78 29.73 3.97 -2.41
C GLN A 78 30.11 4.32 -0.97
N GLY A 79 29.97 5.59 -0.57
CA GLY A 79 30.22 6.08 0.79
C GLY A 79 29.00 6.07 1.72
N ALA A 80 27.82 5.61 1.27
CA ALA A 80 26.64 5.55 2.11
C ALA A 80 26.83 4.58 3.29
N SER A 81 26.37 4.97 4.49
CA SER A 81 26.54 4.15 5.70
C SER A 81 25.53 3.00 5.73
N GLY A 82 26.03 1.75 5.70
CA GLY A 82 25.20 0.55 5.72
C GLY A 82 25.01 -0.05 7.12
N TYR A 83 23.77 -0.40 7.44
CA TYR A 83 23.35 -1.01 8.70
C TYR A 83 22.59 -2.32 8.45
N THR A 84 22.58 -3.23 9.43
CA THR A 84 21.66 -4.38 9.43
C THR A 84 20.43 -4.15 10.30
N ASP A 85 20.35 -2.99 10.94
CA ASP A 85 19.25 -2.57 11.81
C ASP A 85 18.85 -1.13 11.47
N TRP A 86 17.59 -0.93 11.13
CA TRP A 86 17.08 0.40 10.77
C TRP A 86 17.09 1.36 11.96
N ARG A 87 16.99 0.85 13.20
CA ARG A 87 16.98 1.68 14.41
C ARG A 87 18.31 2.38 14.60
N GLU A 88 19.42 1.66 14.34
CA GLU A 88 20.77 2.24 14.36
C GLU A 88 20.94 3.31 13.28
N MET A 89 20.42 3.05 12.08
CA MET A 89 20.44 4.01 10.97
C MET A 89 19.74 5.32 11.36
N PHE A 90 18.51 5.26 11.86
CA PHE A 90 17.80 6.48 12.29
C PHE A 90 18.48 7.18 13.47
N THR A 91 18.99 6.42 14.45
CA THR A 91 19.70 7.00 15.61
C THR A 91 20.94 7.79 15.17
N ARG A 92 21.70 7.28 14.20
CA ARG A 92 22.95 7.91 13.75
C ARG A 92 22.74 8.96 12.67
N HIS A 93 21.77 8.77 11.77
CA HIS A 93 21.61 9.57 10.56
C HIS A 93 20.28 10.31 10.45
N GLY A 94 19.32 10.14 11.37
CA GLY A 94 17.97 10.71 11.25
C GLY A 94 17.92 12.21 10.95
N LYS A 95 18.85 13.01 11.48
CA LYS A 95 18.95 14.46 11.22
C LYS A 95 19.51 14.84 9.83
N ALA A 96 20.07 13.86 9.12
CA ALA A 96 20.67 14.01 7.80
C ALA A 96 19.79 13.42 6.68
N ILE A 97 18.64 12.83 7.02
CA ILE A 97 17.73 12.19 6.06
C ILE A 97 16.57 13.15 5.78
N ASP A 98 16.35 13.48 4.52
CA ASP A 98 15.18 14.24 4.07
C ASP A 98 14.03 13.30 3.67
N VAL A 99 14.38 12.18 3.03
CA VAL A 99 13.43 11.19 2.52
C VAL A 99 13.87 9.78 2.90
N VAL A 100 12.93 8.93 3.33
CA VAL A 100 13.16 7.50 3.51
C VAL A 100 12.22 6.67 2.64
N PHE A 101 12.76 5.58 2.09
CA PHE A 101 11.99 4.52 1.46
C PHE A 101 11.99 3.29 2.35
N VAL A 102 10.81 2.83 2.77
CA VAL A 102 10.60 1.62 3.57
C VAL A 102 10.07 0.52 2.65
N SER A 103 10.85 -0.54 2.48
CA SER A 103 10.56 -1.64 1.55
C SER A 103 10.87 -3.01 2.15
N THR A 104 10.68 -3.13 3.47
CA THR A 104 10.83 -4.38 4.21
C THR A 104 9.71 -5.37 3.87
N PRO A 105 9.69 -6.58 4.44
CA PRO A 105 8.47 -7.37 4.51
C PRO A 105 7.32 -6.64 5.23
N ASP A 106 6.07 -7.04 4.97
CA ASP A 106 4.85 -6.34 5.41
C ASP A 106 4.85 -6.07 6.93
N HIS A 107 5.27 -7.07 7.72
CA HIS A 107 5.33 -6.96 9.18
C HIS A 107 6.29 -5.88 9.70
N SER A 108 7.25 -5.41 8.91
CA SER A 108 8.25 -4.44 9.37
C SER A 108 8.03 -3.04 8.80
N HIS A 109 6.94 -2.80 8.05
CA HIS A 109 6.66 -1.48 7.48
C HIS A 109 6.36 -0.41 8.53
N PHE A 110 5.54 -0.74 9.53
CA PHE A 110 4.94 0.26 10.43
C PHE A 110 5.97 1.03 11.26
N ALA A 111 6.84 0.33 11.99
CA ALA A 111 7.77 0.95 12.94
C ALA A 111 8.76 1.96 12.30
N PRO A 112 9.49 1.63 11.22
CA PRO A 112 10.35 2.60 10.54
C PRO A 112 9.55 3.72 9.88
N SER A 113 8.35 3.44 9.34
CA SER A 113 7.50 4.48 8.73
C SER A 113 7.00 5.50 9.76
N MET A 114 6.53 5.02 10.92
CA MET A 114 6.09 5.87 12.03
C MET A 114 7.26 6.69 12.60
N THR A 115 8.43 6.07 12.74
CA THR A 115 9.65 6.76 13.18
C THR A 115 9.98 7.91 12.24
N ALA A 116 10.03 7.66 10.93
CA ALA A 116 10.34 8.68 9.93
C ALA A 116 9.35 9.84 9.95
N VAL A 117 8.05 9.55 9.89
CA VAL A 117 7.01 10.58 9.91
C VAL A 117 7.08 11.40 11.20
N SER A 118 7.30 10.75 12.35
CA SER A 118 7.41 11.43 13.65
C SER A 118 8.62 12.36 13.74
N MET A 119 9.73 11.99 13.09
CA MET A 119 10.95 12.80 12.98
C MET A 119 10.86 13.92 11.93
N GLY A 120 9.73 14.04 11.21
CA GLY A 120 9.57 15.03 10.14
C GLY A 120 10.20 14.65 8.80
N ILE A 121 10.58 13.38 8.63
CA ILE A 121 11.21 12.83 7.43
C ILE A 121 10.13 12.40 6.43
N HIS A 122 10.25 12.78 5.16
CA HIS A 122 9.35 12.32 4.10
C HIS A 122 9.43 10.81 3.92
N CYS A 123 8.29 10.13 3.77
CA CYS A 123 8.23 8.68 3.89
C CYS A 123 7.48 8.03 2.74
N TYR A 124 8.20 7.23 1.95
CA TYR A 124 7.61 6.31 0.99
C TYR A 124 7.61 4.91 1.59
N THR A 125 6.46 4.25 1.68
CA THR A 125 6.35 2.89 2.24
C THR A 125 5.73 1.96 1.21
N GLU A 126 6.40 0.85 0.90
CA GLU A 126 5.85 -0.16 0.00
C GLU A 126 4.55 -0.76 0.55
N LYS A 127 3.79 -1.35 -0.37
CA LYS A 127 2.48 -1.92 -0.08
C LYS A 127 2.58 -3.34 0.52
N PRO A 128 1.58 -3.79 1.29
CA PRO A 128 0.53 -2.97 1.92
C PRO A 128 1.17 -2.03 2.95
N LEU A 129 0.54 -0.87 3.21
CA LEU A 129 1.15 0.14 4.08
C LEU A 129 1.52 -0.42 5.47
N THR A 130 0.69 -1.33 5.99
CA THR A 130 0.84 -1.93 7.32
C THR A 130 0.35 -3.36 7.33
N TRP A 131 0.74 -4.09 8.37
CA TRP A 131 0.35 -5.47 8.61
C TRP A 131 -1.01 -5.58 9.33
N SER A 132 -1.37 -4.58 10.14
CA SER A 132 -2.65 -4.56 10.87
C SER A 132 -3.50 -3.31 10.61
N VAL A 133 -4.79 -3.41 10.98
CA VAL A 133 -5.76 -2.31 10.92
C VAL A 133 -5.32 -1.15 11.80
N ARG A 134 -4.87 -1.43 13.04
CA ARG A 134 -4.51 -0.38 13.99
C ARG A 134 -3.24 0.36 13.57
N GLU A 135 -2.24 -0.35 13.05
CA GLU A 135 -1.04 0.29 12.47
C GLU A 135 -1.43 1.28 11.34
N ALA A 136 -2.38 0.93 10.47
CA ALA A 136 -2.84 1.82 9.39
C ALA A 136 -3.51 3.09 9.93
N GLN A 137 -4.40 2.94 10.91
CA GLN A 137 -5.05 4.08 11.59
C GLN A 137 -4.02 5.01 12.24
N LEU A 138 -2.98 4.45 12.87
CA LEU A 138 -1.92 5.23 13.51
C LEU A 138 -1.08 6.00 12.47
N LEU A 139 -0.74 5.40 11.33
CA LEU A 139 -0.03 6.12 10.25
C LEU A 139 -0.90 7.21 9.59
N THR A 140 -2.20 7.00 9.44
CA THR A 140 -3.14 8.07 9.04
C THR A 140 -3.07 9.22 10.02
N ALA A 141 -3.22 8.94 11.32
CA ALA A 141 -3.17 9.97 12.35
C ALA A 141 -1.81 10.69 12.41
N ALA A 142 -0.70 9.98 12.17
CA ALA A 142 0.63 10.57 12.15
C ALA A 142 0.80 11.54 10.98
N TYR A 143 0.35 11.16 9.77
CA TYR A 143 0.31 12.05 8.62
C TYR A 143 -0.55 13.28 8.88
N GLU A 144 -1.70 13.12 9.55
CA GLU A 144 -2.56 14.23 9.91
C GLU A 144 -1.94 15.16 10.95
N LYS A 145 -1.15 14.66 11.90
CA LYS A 145 -0.43 15.50 12.87
C LYS A 145 0.79 16.19 12.25
N GLN A 146 1.53 15.50 11.38
CA GLN A 146 2.79 15.97 10.81
C GLN A 146 2.58 16.68 9.47
N LYS A 147 2.12 17.93 9.51
CA LYS A 147 1.70 18.69 8.32
C LYS A 147 2.82 19.02 7.32
N ASN A 148 4.08 18.92 7.73
CA ASN A 148 5.22 19.22 6.86
C ASN A 148 5.79 17.97 6.16
N VAL A 149 5.23 16.79 6.41
CA VAL A 149 5.74 15.52 5.85
C VAL A 149 4.95 15.14 4.61
N VAL A 150 5.65 14.79 3.53
CA VAL A 150 5.08 14.10 2.37
C VAL A 150 5.14 12.60 2.62
N THR A 151 4.04 11.89 2.37
CA THR A 151 4.02 10.43 2.41
C THR A 151 3.43 9.85 1.14
N GLN A 152 3.81 8.62 0.81
CA GLN A 152 3.21 7.86 -0.31
C GLN A 152 3.32 6.36 -0.04
N MET A 153 2.25 5.60 -0.29
CA MET A 153 2.32 4.14 -0.32
C MET A 153 2.68 3.66 -1.73
N GLY A 154 3.52 2.62 -1.85
CA GLY A 154 3.99 2.05 -3.12
C GLY A 154 3.00 1.23 -3.94
N ASN A 155 1.78 1.73 -4.14
CA ASN A 155 0.79 1.13 -5.04
C ASN A 155 0.78 1.81 -6.42
N GLN A 156 1.80 1.53 -7.24
CA GLN A 156 2.10 2.30 -8.47
C GLN A 156 0.94 2.44 -9.48
N GLY A 157 -0.04 1.52 -9.46
CA GLY A 157 -1.29 1.62 -10.26
C GLY A 157 -2.09 2.90 -10.01
N HIS A 158 -1.93 3.52 -8.83
CA HIS A 158 -2.59 4.78 -8.47
C HIS A 158 -2.19 5.95 -9.39
N SER A 159 -1.00 5.88 -9.97
CA SER A 159 -0.50 6.90 -10.89
C SER A 159 -0.75 6.52 -12.37
N MET A 160 -1.52 5.45 -12.63
CA MET A 160 -1.91 5.04 -13.99
C MET A 160 -3.25 5.65 -14.42
N GLN A 161 -3.51 5.66 -15.73
CA GLN A 161 -4.70 6.28 -16.31
C GLN A 161 -5.97 5.44 -16.16
N GLY A 162 -5.81 4.14 -15.94
CA GLY A 162 -6.89 3.17 -15.95
C GLY A 162 -8.05 3.50 -15.02
N TRP A 163 -7.79 3.65 -13.72
CA TRP A 163 -8.85 3.99 -12.76
C TRP A 163 -9.43 5.38 -12.99
N ARG A 164 -8.64 6.34 -13.51
CA ARG A 164 -9.12 7.69 -13.85
C ARG A 164 -10.15 7.64 -14.98
N VAL A 165 -9.90 6.82 -16.01
CA VAL A 165 -10.88 6.59 -17.08
C VAL A 165 -12.12 5.87 -16.56
N ALA A 166 -11.96 4.89 -15.66
CA ALA A 166 -13.09 4.24 -15.01
C ALA A 166 -13.94 5.22 -14.19
N TYR A 167 -13.30 6.11 -13.44
CA TYR A 167 -13.94 7.21 -12.71
C TYR A 167 -14.76 8.09 -13.65
N GLU A 168 -14.17 8.53 -14.77
CA GLU A 168 -14.81 9.40 -15.75
C GLU A 168 -16.01 8.74 -16.43
N LEU A 169 -15.91 7.44 -16.77
CA LEU A 169 -17.04 6.65 -17.28
C LEU A 169 -18.18 6.54 -16.25
N ILE A 170 -17.85 6.27 -14.99
CA ILE A 170 -18.85 6.17 -13.92
C ILE A 170 -19.52 7.53 -13.67
N LYS A 171 -18.73 8.60 -13.57
CA LYS A 171 -19.25 9.97 -13.37
C LYS A 171 -20.08 10.46 -14.55
N GLY A 172 -19.75 10.05 -15.76
CA GLY A 172 -20.58 10.30 -16.94
C GLY A 172 -21.86 9.46 -17.03
N GLY A 173 -22.11 8.56 -16.07
CA GLY A 173 -23.35 7.78 -15.99
C GLY A 173 -23.33 6.48 -16.79
N ALA A 174 -22.18 6.00 -17.27
CA ALA A 174 -22.12 4.86 -18.19
C ALA A 174 -22.70 3.55 -17.63
N ILE A 175 -22.74 3.41 -16.30
CA ILE A 175 -23.31 2.24 -15.61
C ILE A 175 -24.31 2.61 -14.51
N GLY A 176 -24.70 3.88 -14.40
CA GLY A 176 -25.52 4.38 -13.28
C GLY A 176 -24.82 4.29 -11.92
N ASP A 177 -25.60 4.17 -10.85
CA ASP A 177 -25.09 4.07 -9.48
C ASP A 177 -24.42 2.72 -9.24
N VAL A 178 -23.20 2.72 -8.71
CA VAL A 178 -22.47 1.49 -8.37
C VAL A 178 -23.11 0.78 -7.17
N LYS A 179 -23.29 -0.54 -7.31
CA LYS A 179 -23.84 -1.44 -6.28
C LYS A 179 -22.81 -2.42 -5.75
N GLU A 180 -22.02 -3.02 -6.63
CA GLU A 180 -21.07 -4.06 -6.26
C GLU A 180 -19.75 -3.94 -7.05
N PHE A 181 -18.66 -4.31 -6.39
CA PHE A 181 -17.38 -4.59 -7.03
C PHE A 181 -16.99 -6.04 -6.76
N HIS A 182 -16.59 -6.76 -7.79
CA HIS A 182 -16.01 -8.10 -7.69
C HIS A 182 -14.56 -8.04 -8.17
N THR A 183 -13.61 -8.25 -7.27
CA THR A 183 -12.17 -8.14 -7.53
C THR A 183 -11.53 -9.50 -7.34
N TRP A 184 -10.84 -10.01 -8.36
CA TRP A 184 -10.17 -11.31 -8.28
C TRP A 184 -8.71 -11.23 -8.71
N THR A 185 -7.91 -12.14 -8.16
CA THR A 185 -6.48 -12.24 -8.46
C THR A 185 -6.06 -13.70 -8.70
N ASN A 186 -4.97 -13.87 -9.45
CA ASN A 186 -4.33 -15.16 -9.66
C ASN A 186 -3.33 -15.52 -8.54
N ARG A 187 -3.26 -14.70 -7.50
CA ARG A 187 -2.51 -14.97 -6.26
C ARG A 187 -3.30 -15.88 -5.32
N PRO A 188 -2.62 -16.60 -4.40
CA PRO A 188 -1.17 -16.61 -4.16
C PRO A 188 -0.37 -17.41 -5.22
N ILE A 189 0.85 -16.97 -5.52
CA ILE A 189 1.86 -17.72 -6.32
C ILE A 189 3.06 -18.17 -5.46
N TRP A 190 2.89 -18.09 -4.14
CA TRP A 190 3.80 -18.57 -3.09
C TRP A 190 3.08 -19.64 -2.27
N PRO A 191 3.81 -20.44 -1.47
CA PRO A 191 3.18 -21.37 -0.52
C PRO A 191 2.26 -20.64 0.45
N GLN A 192 1.01 -21.09 0.56
CA GLN A 192 -0.02 -20.55 1.44
C GLN A 192 -1.00 -21.68 1.81
N GLY A 193 -1.59 -21.63 2.99
CA GLY A 193 -2.53 -22.64 3.49
C GLY A 193 -1.89 -23.80 4.27
N GLY A 194 -0.61 -23.67 4.65
CA GLY A 194 0.09 -24.64 5.50
C GLY A 194 0.44 -24.10 6.88
N ASP A 195 1.21 -24.88 7.63
CA ASP A 195 1.71 -24.48 8.95
C ASP A 195 3.15 -23.93 8.88
N LYS A 196 3.69 -23.52 10.03
CA LYS A 196 5.12 -23.19 10.14
C LYS A 196 6.00 -24.42 9.88
N PRO A 197 7.23 -24.23 9.34
CA PRO A 197 8.21 -25.30 9.24
C PRO A 197 8.41 -25.97 10.60
N ASN A 198 8.53 -27.30 10.57
CA ASN A 198 8.85 -28.15 11.73
C ASN A 198 10.36 -28.40 11.88
N TYR A 199 11.19 -27.61 11.20
CA TYR A 199 12.64 -27.70 11.21
C TYR A 199 13.26 -26.31 11.37
N THR A 200 14.55 -26.29 11.70
CA THR A 200 15.32 -25.08 11.96
C THR A 200 16.71 -25.23 11.36
N ASP A 201 17.30 -24.12 10.91
CA ASP A 201 18.65 -24.07 10.38
C ASP A 201 19.49 -23.02 11.10
N ALA A 202 20.81 -23.11 10.96
CA ALA A 202 21.70 -22.05 11.41
C ALA A 202 21.43 -20.76 10.62
N VAL A 203 21.37 -19.63 11.33
CA VAL A 203 21.30 -18.30 10.69
C VAL A 203 22.60 -18.06 9.93
N PRO A 204 22.56 -17.75 8.62
CA PRO A 204 23.78 -17.42 7.89
C PRO A 204 24.42 -16.12 8.39
N ASP A 205 25.76 -16.04 8.43
CA ASP A 205 26.52 -14.89 8.96
C ASP A 205 26.24 -13.55 8.28
N TYR A 206 25.70 -13.59 7.05
CA TYR A 206 25.34 -12.39 6.29
C TYR A 206 23.95 -11.85 6.66
N LEU A 207 23.14 -12.57 7.44
CA LEU A 207 21.75 -12.26 7.74
C LEU A 207 21.57 -11.91 9.23
N ASN A 208 21.12 -10.69 9.51
CA ASN A 208 20.66 -10.32 10.84
C ASN A 208 19.21 -10.82 11.04
N TRP A 209 19.07 -12.06 11.52
CA TRP A 209 17.76 -12.68 11.72
C TRP A 209 16.91 -11.99 12.78
N ASP A 210 17.53 -11.50 13.86
CA ASP A 210 16.83 -10.76 14.91
C ASP A 210 16.11 -9.54 14.34
N ALA A 211 16.81 -8.79 13.48
CA ALA A 211 16.27 -7.64 12.79
C ALA A 211 15.30 -7.98 11.66
N TRP A 212 15.47 -9.13 11.00
CA TRP A 212 14.50 -9.59 10.01
C TRP A 212 13.16 -9.94 10.66
N ILE A 213 13.17 -10.63 11.81
CA ILE A 213 11.95 -10.94 12.58
C ILE A 213 11.25 -9.66 13.04
N GLY A 214 12.04 -8.68 13.48
CA GLY A 214 11.56 -7.37 13.88
C GLY A 214 10.44 -7.45 14.92
N PRO A 215 9.26 -6.87 14.66
CA PRO A 215 8.16 -6.80 15.65
C PRO A 215 7.40 -8.12 15.84
N ALA A 216 7.55 -9.11 14.95
CA ALA A 216 6.84 -10.38 15.06
C ALA A 216 7.42 -11.28 16.17
N ALA A 217 6.66 -12.24 16.68
CA ALA A 217 7.14 -13.16 17.71
C ALA A 217 8.40 -13.91 17.25
N MET A 218 9.41 -14.00 18.14
CA MET A 218 10.68 -14.64 17.81
C MET A 218 10.48 -16.10 17.45
N ARG A 219 11.12 -16.52 16.36
CA ARG A 219 11.18 -17.93 15.95
C ARG A 219 12.51 -18.25 15.31
N PRO A 220 12.95 -19.52 15.33
CA PRO A 220 14.18 -19.94 14.67
C PRO A 220 14.15 -19.67 13.16
N PHE A 221 15.33 -19.44 12.59
CA PHE A 221 15.50 -19.39 11.15
C PHE A 221 15.22 -20.77 10.54
N ALA A 222 14.60 -20.75 9.36
CA ALA A 222 14.38 -21.93 8.54
C ALA A 222 14.83 -21.60 7.11
N GLY A 223 15.86 -22.31 6.66
CA GLY A 223 16.45 -22.15 5.34
C GLY A 223 15.55 -22.72 4.24
N PRO A 224 16.02 -22.71 2.98
CA PRO A 224 15.36 -23.45 1.91
C PRO A 224 15.33 -24.96 2.22
N ASN A 225 14.17 -25.61 2.15
CA ASN A 225 14.09 -27.08 2.21
C ASN A 225 14.13 -27.72 0.81
N ALA A 226 14.16 -29.05 0.78
CA ALA A 226 14.15 -29.85 -0.45
C ALA A 226 12.91 -29.63 -1.34
N GLU A 227 11.82 -29.07 -0.80
CA GLU A 227 10.58 -28.75 -1.53
C GLU A 227 10.56 -27.31 -2.07
N ALA A 228 11.56 -26.49 -1.71
CA ALA A 228 11.69 -25.14 -2.21
C ALA A 228 11.84 -25.16 -3.73
N LYS A 229 10.83 -24.67 -4.44
CA LYS A 229 10.92 -24.57 -5.91
C LYS A 229 12.07 -23.63 -6.27
N PRO A 230 13.05 -24.07 -7.08
CA PRO A 230 14.10 -23.18 -7.55
C PRO A 230 13.49 -22.06 -8.38
N LYS A 231 14.11 -20.88 -8.34
CA LYS A 231 13.85 -19.80 -9.31
C LYS A 231 14.22 -20.29 -10.72
N LYS A 232 13.77 -19.54 -11.74
CA LYS A 232 14.19 -19.66 -13.15
C LYS A 232 15.72 -19.61 -13.37
N ASN A 233 16.51 -19.29 -12.33
CA ASN A 233 17.97 -19.22 -12.33
C ASN A 233 18.65 -20.16 -11.29
N GLY A 234 17.97 -21.21 -10.81
CA GLY A 234 18.57 -22.25 -9.96
C GLY A 234 18.73 -21.93 -8.47
N LYS A 235 18.39 -20.72 -8.00
CA LYS A 235 18.40 -20.40 -6.56
C LYS A 235 17.13 -20.88 -5.86
N LEU A 236 17.27 -21.67 -4.80
CA LEU A 236 16.14 -22.09 -3.94
C LEU A 236 15.54 -20.86 -3.22
N ARG A 237 14.22 -20.84 -3.03
CA ARG A 237 13.56 -19.86 -2.15
C ARG A 237 13.70 -20.34 -0.71
N GLY A 238 14.08 -19.47 0.21
CA GLY A 238 14.04 -19.82 1.64
C GLY A 238 12.61 -20.01 2.13
N THR A 239 12.44 -20.49 3.35
CA THR A 239 11.09 -20.72 3.91
C THR A 239 10.42 -19.46 4.41
N TYR A 240 11.22 -18.52 4.91
CA TYR A 240 10.78 -17.17 5.25
C TYR A 240 11.52 -16.13 4.40
N HIS A 241 12.85 -16.16 4.46
CA HIS A 241 13.75 -15.27 3.72
C HIS A 241 14.62 -16.06 2.73
N PRO A 242 14.73 -15.66 1.45
CA PRO A 242 14.04 -14.53 0.83
C PRO A 242 12.69 -14.92 0.18
N GLY A 243 11.64 -14.12 0.46
CA GLY A 243 10.49 -13.94 -0.44
C GLY A 243 9.32 -14.93 -0.35
N THR A 244 9.21 -15.70 0.72
CA THR A 244 8.12 -16.69 0.96
C THR A 244 7.30 -16.38 2.22
N TRP A 245 7.73 -15.39 2.99
CA TRP A 245 7.09 -14.89 4.21
C TRP A 245 5.63 -14.42 4.03
N ARG A 246 5.17 -14.07 2.81
CA ARG A 246 3.83 -13.49 2.56
C ARG A 246 2.66 -14.35 3.03
N GLY A 247 2.82 -15.67 2.95
CA GLY A 247 1.78 -16.62 3.38
C GLY A 247 1.63 -16.69 4.90
N PHE A 248 2.67 -16.36 5.67
CA PHE A 248 2.67 -16.48 7.13
C PHE A 248 1.96 -15.31 7.79
N VAL A 249 1.05 -15.61 8.71
CA VAL A 249 0.23 -14.59 9.39
C VAL A 249 1.10 -13.58 10.13
N ASP A 250 2.20 -14.00 10.77
CA ASP A 250 3.06 -13.10 11.55
C ASP A 250 3.92 -12.16 10.69
N PHE A 251 4.16 -12.50 9.42
CA PHE A 251 5.13 -11.80 8.58
C PHE A 251 4.51 -11.07 7.39
N GLY A 252 3.42 -11.61 6.84
CA GLY A 252 2.76 -11.10 5.65
C GLY A 252 1.27 -10.88 5.86
N SER A 253 0.63 -10.48 4.77
CA SER A 253 -0.81 -10.23 4.73
C SER A 253 -1.56 -11.07 3.68
N GLY A 254 -0.99 -12.22 3.30
CA GLY A 254 -1.60 -13.14 2.34
C GLY A 254 -1.73 -12.53 0.93
N ALA A 255 -2.55 -13.14 0.08
CA ALA A 255 -2.81 -12.62 -1.27
C ALA A 255 -3.65 -11.33 -1.21
N LEU A 256 -4.59 -11.23 -0.27
CA LEU A 256 -5.41 -10.05 -0.04
C LEU A 256 -4.54 -8.82 0.23
N GLY A 257 -3.64 -8.87 1.22
CA GLY A 257 -2.75 -7.75 1.52
C GLY A 257 -1.74 -7.44 0.42
N ASP A 258 -1.24 -8.46 -0.28
CA ASP A 258 -0.28 -8.27 -1.38
C ASP A 258 -0.92 -7.60 -2.61
N MET A 259 -2.16 -7.95 -2.97
CA MET A 259 -2.76 -7.55 -4.24
C MET A 259 -3.89 -6.53 -4.12
N ALA A 260 -4.71 -6.56 -3.05
CA ALA A 260 -5.86 -5.66 -2.95
C ALA A 260 -5.45 -4.18 -2.94
N CYS A 261 -4.29 -3.86 -2.37
CA CYS A 261 -3.73 -2.50 -2.39
C CYS A 261 -3.45 -1.96 -3.81
N HIS A 262 -3.37 -2.83 -4.83
CA HIS A 262 -3.33 -2.48 -6.24
C HIS A 262 -4.71 -2.63 -6.90
N THR A 263 -5.29 -3.82 -6.83
CA THR A 263 -6.49 -4.18 -7.59
C THR A 263 -7.74 -3.46 -7.09
N THR A 264 -7.81 -3.09 -5.81
CA THR A 264 -8.94 -2.34 -5.25
C THR A 264 -8.68 -0.83 -5.18
N ASP A 265 -7.48 -0.35 -5.54
CA ASP A 265 -7.11 1.07 -5.44
C ASP A 265 -8.12 1.99 -6.15
N GLY A 266 -8.51 1.67 -7.38
CA GLY A 266 -9.53 2.43 -8.10
C GLY A 266 -10.88 2.47 -7.38
N ILE A 267 -11.26 1.44 -6.61
CA ILE A 267 -12.49 1.43 -5.81
C ILE A 267 -12.45 2.56 -4.78
N TYR A 268 -11.33 2.71 -4.07
CA TYR A 268 -11.16 3.74 -3.05
C TYR A 268 -11.08 5.13 -3.66
N SER A 269 -10.38 5.27 -4.79
CA SER A 269 -10.30 6.53 -5.54
C SER A 269 -11.66 6.97 -6.09
N ILE A 270 -12.49 6.03 -6.55
CA ILE A 270 -13.80 6.32 -7.15
C ILE A 270 -14.87 6.57 -6.08
N MET A 271 -14.88 5.73 -5.04
CA MET A 271 -15.99 5.67 -4.09
C MET A 271 -15.72 6.44 -2.80
N ASN A 272 -14.46 6.71 -2.45
CA ASN A 272 -14.06 7.28 -1.17
C ASN A 272 -14.87 6.70 0.01
N PRO A 273 -14.76 5.38 0.28
CA PRO A 273 -15.77 4.68 1.05
C PRO A 273 -15.71 4.88 2.57
N GLY A 274 -14.62 5.46 3.09
CA GLY A 274 -14.31 5.43 4.52
C GLY A 274 -14.06 4.00 5.02
N TYR A 275 -14.31 3.74 6.30
CA TYR A 275 -14.24 2.39 6.85
C TYR A 275 -15.47 1.55 6.47
N ALA A 276 -15.24 0.26 6.21
CA ALA A 276 -16.32 -0.69 5.95
C ALA A 276 -17.31 -0.74 7.12
N ALA A 277 -18.59 -0.99 6.82
CA ALA A 277 -19.61 -1.29 7.82
C ALA A 277 -19.50 -2.73 8.33
N SER A 278 -19.09 -3.64 7.46
CA SER A 278 -18.82 -5.03 7.82
C SER A 278 -17.80 -5.67 6.90
N ALA A 279 -17.14 -6.71 7.39
CA ALA A 279 -16.40 -7.68 6.58
C ALA A 279 -16.71 -9.10 7.05
N GLU A 280 -16.85 -10.04 6.12
CA GLU A 280 -17.08 -11.46 6.44
C GLU A 280 -16.39 -12.38 5.44
N PRO A 281 -15.74 -13.47 5.91
CA PRO A 281 -15.31 -14.53 5.04
C PRO A 281 -16.57 -15.28 4.55
N LEU A 282 -16.76 -15.33 3.23
CA LEU A 282 -17.82 -16.14 2.61
C LEU A 282 -17.35 -17.57 2.39
N GLU A 283 -16.11 -17.72 1.94
CA GLU A 283 -15.48 -19.02 1.72
C GLU A 283 -14.01 -18.97 2.11
N MET A 284 -13.51 -20.08 2.66
CA MET A 284 -12.09 -20.30 2.91
C MET A 284 -11.79 -21.78 2.68
N THR A 285 -10.64 -22.08 2.08
CA THR A 285 -10.21 -23.48 1.88
C THR A 285 -9.92 -24.20 3.21
N GLY A 286 -9.64 -23.44 4.26
CA GLY A 286 -9.41 -23.90 5.63
C GLY A 286 -9.39 -22.71 6.61
N PRO A 287 -9.35 -22.97 7.94
CA PRO A 287 -9.15 -21.91 8.92
C PRO A 287 -7.77 -21.28 8.77
N VAL A 288 -7.61 -20.05 9.28
CA VAL A 288 -6.31 -19.41 9.37
C VAL A 288 -5.52 -20.03 10.53
N THR A 289 -4.33 -20.56 10.25
CA THR A 289 -3.40 -21.11 11.27
C THR A 289 -2.12 -20.25 11.30
N ASP A 290 -0.93 -20.84 11.09
CA ASP A 290 0.31 -20.09 10.91
C ASP A 290 0.36 -19.35 9.56
N GLN A 291 -0.42 -19.81 8.56
CA GLN A 291 -0.56 -19.17 7.25
C GLN A 291 -2.02 -18.83 6.93
N TYR A 292 -2.20 -17.87 6.02
CA TYR A 292 -3.50 -17.58 5.42
C TYR A 292 -4.01 -18.78 4.58
N PRO A 293 -5.32 -18.91 4.33
CA PRO A 293 -5.88 -20.02 3.57
C PRO A 293 -5.41 -20.00 2.11
N ALA A 294 -5.26 -21.15 1.46
CA ALA A 294 -4.82 -21.23 0.06
C ALA A 294 -5.80 -20.56 -0.93
N GLY A 295 -7.07 -20.43 -0.56
CA GLY A 295 -8.08 -19.66 -1.27
C GLY A 295 -9.14 -19.11 -0.33
N MET A 296 -9.65 -17.93 -0.67
CA MET A 296 -10.58 -17.19 0.18
C MET A 296 -11.48 -16.27 -0.65
N VAL A 297 -12.73 -16.14 -0.21
CA VAL A 297 -13.67 -15.11 -0.67
C VAL A 297 -14.11 -14.26 0.51
N VAL A 298 -13.91 -12.94 0.43
CA VAL A 298 -14.32 -11.98 1.47
C VAL A 298 -15.33 -11.02 0.91
N LYS A 299 -16.41 -10.78 1.65
CA LYS A 299 -17.36 -9.69 1.37
C LYS A 299 -17.17 -8.56 2.37
N SER A 300 -17.14 -7.33 1.86
CA SER A 300 -17.26 -6.13 2.68
C SER A 300 -18.45 -5.29 2.23
N THR A 301 -19.06 -4.57 3.17
CA THR A 301 -20.16 -3.64 2.87
C THR A 301 -19.78 -2.24 3.32
N TYR A 302 -20.22 -1.24 2.58
CA TYR A 302 -19.91 0.17 2.83
C TYR A 302 -21.20 0.98 2.92
N ARG A 303 -21.22 1.92 3.85
CA ARG A 303 -22.37 2.78 4.11
C ARG A 303 -22.61 3.74 2.93
N ALA A 304 -23.85 4.17 2.80
CA ALA A 304 -24.16 5.36 2.02
C ALA A 304 -23.52 6.58 2.71
N SER A 305 -23.01 7.53 1.93
CA SER A 305 -22.39 8.74 2.48
C SER A 305 -22.38 9.85 1.42
N ASN A 306 -22.62 11.10 1.82
CA ASN A 306 -22.52 12.28 0.95
C ASN A 306 -23.22 12.11 -0.43
N GLY A 307 -24.45 11.57 -0.42
CA GLY A 307 -25.22 11.32 -1.65
C GLY A 307 -24.76 10.11 -2.48
N ARG A 308 -23.66 9.45 -2.13
CA ARG A 308 -23.25 8.16 -2.70
C ARG A 308 -24.05 7.01 -2.06
N PRO A 309 -24.69 6.13 -2.83
CA PRO A 309 -25.33 4.92 -2.30
C PRO A 309 -24.34 4.00 -1.58
N GLY A 310 -24.86 3.20 -0.64
CA GLY A 310 -24.11 2.07 -0.08
C GLY A 310 -23.82 1.02 -1.15
N PHE A 311 -22.71 0.31 -1.00
CA PHE A 311 -22.26 -0.70 -1.96
C PHE A 311 -21.52 -1.85 -1.26
N ALA A 312 -21.30 -2.94 -1.98
CA ALA A 312 -20.53 -4.08 -1.50
C ALA A 312 -19.28 -4.33 -2.36
N THR A 313 -18.27 -4.95 -1.74
CA THR A 313 -17.09 -5.46 -2.45
C THR A 313 -16.93 -6.94 -2.16
N TYR A 314 -16.54 -7.71 -3.17
CA TYR A 314 -16.23 -9.12 -3.08
C TYR A 314 -14.79 -9.32 -3.55
N TRP A 315 -13.96 -9.85 -2.67
CA TRP A 315 -12.59 -10.26 -2.98
C TRP A 315 -12.54 -11.75 -3.24
N TYR A 316 -11.80 -12.15 -4.28
CA TYR A 316 -11.58 -13.55 -4.64
C TYR A 316 -10.09 -13.82 -4.81
N GLU A 317 -9.56 -14.82 -4.09
CA GLU A 317 -8.16 -15.24 -4.22
C GLU A 317 -8.01 -16.75 -4.20
N GLY A 318 -6.96 -17.23 -4.85
CA GLY A 318 -6.56 -18.63 -4.83
C GLY A 318 -7.53 -19.54 -5.56
N LYS A 319 -7.61 -20.78 -5.08
CA LYS A 319 -8.40 -21.85 -5.69
C LYS A 319 -9.25 -22.57 -4.65
N ASP A 320 -10.39 -23.09 -5.09
CA ASP A 320 -11.21 -24.00 -4.29
C ASP A 320 -10.50 -25.34 -4.05
N LYS A 321 -11.11 -26.21 -3.24
CA LYS A 321 -10.59 -27.57 -2.96
C LYS A 321 -10.53 -28.49 -4.19
N LYS A 322 -11.19 -28.12 -5.30
CA LYS A 322 -11.20 -28.85 -6.58
C LYS A 322 -10.16 -28.28 -7.56
N GLY A 323 -9.45 -27.22 -7.19
CA GLY A 323 -8.43 -26.57 -8.01
C GLY A 323 -8.97 -25.52 -8.98
N ASN A 324 -10.26 -25.15 -8.89
CA ASN A 324 -10.84 -24.07 -9.68
C ASN A 324 -10.48 -22.71 -9.06
N PRO A 325 -10.13 -21.70 -9.86
CA PRO A 325 -9.86 -20.37 -9.34
C PRO A 325 -11.12 -19.76 -8.74
N TYR A 326 -10.98 -19.08 -7.60
CA TYR A 326 -12.04 -18.21 -7.08
C TYR A 326 -12.14 -16.97 -7.96
N MET A 327 -13.28 -16.80 -8.62
CA MET A 327 -13.59 -15.66 -9.49
C MET A 327 -15.10 -15.43 -9.48
N PRO A 328 -15.60 -14.23 -9.84
CA PRO A 328 -17.02 -14.03 -10.04
C PRO A 328 -17.54 -14.83 -11.25
N GLU A 329 -18.86 -15.01 -11.31
CA GLU A 329 -19.50 -15.56 -12.51
C GLU A 329 -19.26 -14.63 -13.71
N THR A 330 -19.14 -15.24 -14.90
CA THR A 330 -19.00 -14.47 -16.13
C THR A 330 -20.33 -13.78 -16.45
N PRO A 331 -20.38 -12.44 -16.50
CA PRO A 331 -21.63 -11.72 -16.76
C PRO A 331 -22.13 -11.99 -18.18
N GLU A 332 -23.45 -12.05 -18.37
CA GLU A 332 -24.08 -12.31 -19.67
C GLU A 332 -23.62 -11.32 -20.75
N GLU A 333 -23.43 -10.05 -20.38
CA GLU A 333 -22.94 -9.01 -21.27
C GLU A 333 -21.55 -9.33 -21.86
N LEU A 334 -20.70 -10.02 -21.10
CA LEU A 334 -19.38 -10.43 -21.58
C LEU A 334 -19.45 -11.68 -22.47
N LYS A 335 -20.44 -12.56 -22.21
CA LYS A 335 -20.71 -13.72 -23.08
C LYS A 335 -21.23 -13.28 -24.44
N VAL A 336 -22.09 -12.25 -24.48
CA VAL A 336 -22.56 -11.62 -25.74
C VAL A 336 -21.39 -11.13 -26.59
N ASP A 337 -20.37 -10.56 -25.95
CA ASP A 337 -19.14 -10.11 -26.62
C ASP A 337 -18.21 -11.26 -27.04
N GLY A 338 -18.55 -12.53 -26.73
CA GLY A 338 -17.69 -13.69 -26.98
C GLY A 338 -16.38 -13.67 -26.17
N ALA A 339 -16.33 -12.90 -25.09
CA ALA A 339 -15.13 -12.68 -24.29
C ALA A 339 -15.16 -13.50 -22.98
N LYS A 340 -13.98 -13.63 -22.36
CA LYS A 340 -13.80 -14.30 -21.07
C LYS A 340 -13.32 -13.32 -20.01
N LEU A 341 -13.56 -13.64 -18.74
CA LEU A 341 -12.94 -12.91 -17.64
C LEU A 341 -11.41 -13.04 -17.73
N PRO A 342 -10.65 -11.95 -17.52
CA PRO A 342 -9.20 -12.01 -17.41
C PRO A 342 -8.74 -12.80 -16.17
N GLN A 343 -7.46 -13.12 -16.08
CA GLN A 343 -6.90 -13.83 -14.91
C GLN A 343 -6.99 -13.03 -13.62
N THR A 344 -6.87 -11.70 -13.73
CA THR A 344 -7.07 -10.75 -12.63
C THR A 344 -7.83 -9.54 -13.13
N GLY A 345 -8.59 -8.90 -12.24
CA GLY A 345 -9.34 -7.71 -12.62
C GLY A 345 -10.47 -7.36 -11.65
N ASN A 346 -11.32 -6.45 -12.13
CA ASN A 346 -12.49 -5.97 -11.43
C ASN A 346 -13.73 -6.03 -12.32
N LEU A 347 -14.85 -6.47 -11.76
CA LEU A 347 -16.18 -6.33 -12.36
C LEU A 347 -16.99 -5.38 -11.48
N ILE A 348 -17.40 -4.26 -12.05
CA ILE A 348 -18.18 -3.22 -11.40
C ILE A 348 -19.62 -3.36 -11.87
N VAL A 349 -20.55 -3.54 -10.93
CA VAL A 349 -21.98 -3.68 -11.20
C VAL A 349 -22.69 -2.40 -10.78
N GLY A 350 -23.30 -1.71 -11.74
CA GLY A 350 -24.12 -0.52 -11.52
C GLY A 350 -25.59 -0.75 -11.86
N THR A 351 -26.45 0.23 -11.56
CA THR A 351 -27.90 0.15 -11.80
C THR A 351 -28.29 0.08 -13.26
N GLU A 352 -27.45 0.60 -14.16
CA GLU A 352 -27.76 0.70 -15.58
C GLU A 352 -26.79 -0.11 -16.45
N GLY A 353 -25.76 -0.74 -15.88
CA GLY A 353 -24.82 -1.54 -16.65
C GLY A 353 -23.66 -2.08 -15.81
N LYS A 354 -22.71 -2.73 -16.49
CA LYS A 354 -21.52 -3.28 -15.86
C LYS A 354 -20.26 -2.75 -16.54
N MET A 355 -19.16 -2.70 -15.79
CA MET A 355 -17.84 -2.38 -16.31
C MET A 355 -16.85 -3.47 -15.91
N LEU A 356 -16.08 -3.95 -16.87
CA LEU A 356 -14.96 -4.87 -16.66
C LEU A 356 -13.66 -4.07 -16.71
N VAL A 357 -12.79 -4.27 -15.72
CA VAL A 357 -11.42 -3.73 -15.70
C VAL A 357 -10.46 -4.89 -15.70
N GLN A 358 -9.58 -4.95 -16.70
CA GLN A 358 -8.56 -5.98 -16.80
C GLN A 358 -7.26 -5.54 -16.12
N GLY A 359 -6.65 -6.48 -15.38
CA GLY A 359 -5.33 -6.36 -14.79
C GLY A 359 -5.34 -5.87 -13.34
N ASP A 360 -4.15 -5.91 -12.72
CA ASP A 360 -3.98 -5.62 -11.29
C ASP A 360 -3.88 -4.12 -11.00
N TYR A 361 -3.60 -3.30 -12.01
CA TYR A 361 -3.34 -1.87 -11.90
C TYR A 361 -4.37 -1.04 -12.71
N TRP A 362 -5.58 -1.59 -12.86
CA TRP A 362 -6.71 -0.97 -13.54
C TRP A 362 -6.49 -0.70 -15.03
N GLU A 363 -5.59 -1.41 -15.70
CA GLU A 363 -4.99 -1.09 -16.99
C GLU A 363 -6.01 -0.84 -18.11
N SER A 364 -7.15 -1.54 -18.11
CA SER A 364 -8.12 -1.46 -19.22
C SER A 364 -9.57 -1.54 -18.74
N PRO A 365 -10.18 -0.41 -18.34
CA PRO A 365 -11.59 -0.34 -18.03
C PRO A 365 -12.46 -0.33 -19.29
N ARG A 366 -13.56 -1.09 -19.28
CA ARG A 366 -14.50 -1.20 -20.40
C ARG A 366 -15.92 -1.44 -19.90
N VAL A 367 -16.85 -0.59 -20.31
CA VAL A 367 -18.29 -0.84 -20.13
C VAL A 367 -18.68 -2.05 -20.98
N ILE A 368 -19.46 -2.97 -20.42
CA ILE A 368 -19.93 -4.17 -21.11
C ILE A 368 -21.48 -4.14 -21.22
N PRO A 369 -22.05 -4.62 -22.34
CA PRO A 369 -21.35 -5.15 -23.51
C PRO A 369 -20.71 -4.04 -24.34
N GLU A 370 -19.82 -4.41 -25.26
CA GLU A 370 -19.10 -3.50 -26.14
C GLU A 370 -20.04 -2.53 -26.88
N ALA A 371 -21.25 -2.96 -27.27
CA ALA A 371 -22.26 -2.11 -27.89
C ALA A 371 -22.66 -0.91 -27.01
N LYS A 372 -22.84 -1.11 -25.70
CA LYS A 372 -23.17 -0.03 -24.75
C LYS A 372 -22.02 0.96 -24.61
N ARG A 373 -20.78 0.45 -24.58
CA ARG A 373 -19.56 1.28 -24.60
C ARG A 373 -19.45 2.10 -25.87
N ARG A 374 -19.87 1.58 -27.03
CA ARG A 374 -19.94 2.33 -28.29
C ARG A 374 -20.96 3.46 -28.22
N ALA A 375 -22.16 3.15 -27.72
CA ALA A 375 -23.24 4.11 -27.59
C ALA A 375 -22.91 5.25 -26.61
N PHE A 376 -22.18 4.96 -25.53
CA PHE A 376 -21.76 5.98 -24.56
C PHE A 376 -20.72 6.96 -25.13
N GLY A 377 -19.80 6.46 -25.96
CA GLY A 377 -18.72 7.28 -26.53
C GLY A 377 -17.53 7.45 -25.59
N ARG A 378 -16.80 8.56 -25.75
CA ARG A 378 -15.62 8.89 -24.95
C ARG A 378 -16.04 9.73 -23.74
N PRO A 379 -15.63 9.37 -22.52
CA PRO A 379 -15.94 10.18 -21.34
C PRO A 379 -15.16 11.50 -21.38
N GLU A 380 -15.71 12.52 -20.74
CA GLU A 380 -14.99 13.77 -20.45
C GLU A 380 -13.82 13.49 -19.51
N GLN A 381 -12.69 14.16 -19.76
CA GLN A 381 -11.55 14.09 -18.85
C GLN A 381 -11.78 14.99 -17.63
N LEU A 382 -11.95 14.38 -16.45
CA LEU A 382 -12.26 15.08 -15.21
C LEU A 382 -11.07 15.17 -14.26
N LEU A 383 -10.08 14.28 -14.41
CA LEU A 383 -8.95 14.16 -13.50
C LEU A 383 -7.62 14.48 -14.19
N GLU A 384 -6.72 15.16 -13.47
CA GLU A 384 -5.35 15.37 -13.93
C GLU A 384 -4.64 14.03 -14.14
N ARG A 385 -3.83 13.97 -15.21
CA ARG A 385 -3.02 12.80 -15.55
C ARG A 385 -1.71 12.86 -14.77
N SER A 386 -1.39 11.76 -14.10
CA SER A 386 -0.17 11.65 -13.29
C SER A 386 1.11 11.74 -14.14
N PRO A 387 2.16 12.42 -13.65
CA PRO A 387 3.50 12.35 -14.23
C PRO A 387 4.25 11.05 -13.88
N GLY A 388 3.69 10.19 -13.02
CA GLY A 388 4.30 8.96 -12.54
C GLY A 388 4.44 8.95 -11.02
N HIS A 389 4.40 7.75 -10.43
CA HIS A 389 4.22 7.57 -9.00
C HIS A 389 5.35 8.18 -8.14
N HIS A 390 6.60 7.84 -8.45
CA HIS A 390 7.78 8.44 -7.79
C HIS A 390 7.92 9.92 -8.11
N ALA A 391 7.57 10.34 -9.32
CA ALA A 391 7.62 11.75 -9.71
C ALA A 391 6.67 12.59 -8.85
N GLU A 392 5.43 12.15 -8.66
CA GLU A 392 4.46 12.81 -7.77
C GLU A 392 5.03 13.02 -6.35
N PHE A 393 5.63 11.97 -5.78
CA PHE A 393 6.21 12.03 -4.44
C PHE A 393 7.44 12.95 -4.36
N LEU A 394 8.38 12.83 -5.31
CA LEU A 394 9.61 13.62 -5.27
C LEU A 394 9.36 15.11 -5.57
N MET A 395 8.42 15.43 -6.48
CA MET A 395 8.00 16.82 -6.71
C MET A 395 7.41 17.44 -5.44
N ALA A 396 6.60 16.68 -4.70
CA ALA A 396 6.07 17.13 -3.42
C ALA A 396 7.17 17.27 -2.35
N CYS A 397 8.11 16.31 -2.25
CA CYS A 397 9.24 16.37 -1.30
C CYS A 397 10.15 17.58 -1.53
N ARG A 398 10.33 18.00 -2.79
CA ARG A 398 11.11 19.20 -3.15
C ARG A 398 10.35 20.52 -2.97
N GLY A 399 9.07 20.45 -2.58
CA GLY A 399 8.21 21.62 -2.48
C GLY A 399 7.77 22.21 -3.83
N GLU A 400 7.98 21.50 -4.94
CA GLU A 400 7.50 21.90 -6.27
C GLU A 400 5.97 21.78 -6.37
N LYS A 401 5.38 20.90 -5.54
CA LYS A 401 3.95 20.63 -5.43
C LYS A 401 3.56 20.52 -3.95
N PRO A 402 2.27 20.74 -3.60
CA PRO A 402 1.79 20.50 -2.24
C PRO A 402 1.93 19.01 -1.88
N ARG A 403 2.01 18.68 -0.58
CA ARG A 403 2.23 17.31 -0.12
C ARG A 403 1.15 16.32 -0.58
N GLU A 404 -0.07 16.80 -0.77
CA GLU A 404 -1.21 16.00 -1.23
C GLU A 404 -1.04 15.54 -2.69
N PHE A 405 -0.12 16.14 -3.45
CA PHE A 405 0.17 15.77 -4.83
C PHE A 405 0.72 14.34 -4.97
N SER A 406 1.25 13.73 -3.91
CA SER A 406 1.63 12.31 -3.92
C SER A 406 0.45 11.33 -4.02
N GLN A 407 -0.81 11.83 -3.94
CA GLN A 407 -2.14 11.19 -4.07
C GLN A 407 -2.38 9.90 -3.24
N SER A 408 -1.47 8.93 -3.24
CA SER A 408 -1.47 7.76 -2.35
C SER A 408 -0.81 8.02 -0.99
N ASN A 409 -0.95 9.23 -0.47
CA ASN A 409 -0.45 9.59 0.88
C ASN A 409 -1.20 8.82 1.98
N PHE A 410 -0.71 8.87 3.22
CA PHE A 410 -1.25 8.03 4.31
C PHE A 410 -2.67 8.41 4.77
N SER A 411 -3.20 9.58 4.40
CA SER A 411 -4.63 9.87 4.60
C SER A 411 -5.53 9.06 3.65
N TYR A 412 -5.03 8.74 2.45
CA TYR A 412 -5.69 7.87 1.49
C TYR A 412 -5.36 6.39 1.73
N SER A 413 -4.07 6.04 1.79
CA SER A 413 -3.61 4.65 1.83
C SER A 413 -3.82 3.99 3.18
N GLY A 414 -3.91 4.75 4.27
CA GLY A 414 -4.22 4.24 5.61
C GLY A 414 -5.62 3.62 5.71
N PRO A 415 -6.72 4.37 5.48
CA PRO A 415 -8.07 3.80 5.50
C PRO A 415 -8.26 2.65 4.50
N MET A 416 -7.64 2.73 3.31
CA MET A 416 -7.63 1.64 2.35
C MET A 416 -6.96 0.39 2.92
N THR A 417 -5.75 0.52 3.46
CA THR A 417 -5.02 -0.62 4.05
C THR A 417 -5.76 -1.19 5.25
N ALA A 418 -6.38 -0.34 6.08
CA ALA A 418 -7.18 -0.77 7.21
C ALA A 418 -8.35 -1.67 6.78
N ASN A 419 -9.08 -1.32 5.72
CA ASN A 419 -10.16 -2.16 5.20
C ASN A 419 -9.65 -3.45 4.55
N ILE A 420 -8.48 -3.43 3.90
CA ILE A 420 -7.83 -4.64 3.37
C ILE A 420 -7.47 -5.58 4.53
N GLN A 421 -6.83 -5.06 5.57
CA GLN A 421 -6.46 -5.86 6.75
C GLN A 421 -7.68 -6.31 7.56
N LEU A 422 -8.80 -5.58 7.50
CA LEU A 422 -10.06 -6.04 8.07
C LEU A 422 -10.55 -7.34 7.41
N GLY A 423 -10.34 -7.52 6.11
CA GLY A 423 -10.65 -8.78 5.42
C GLY A 423 -9.79 -9.95 5.92
N ASN A 424 -8.50 -9.71 6.13
CA ASN A 424 -7.62 -10.70 6.78
C ASN A 424 -8.04 -10.99 8.23
N LEU A 425 -8.47 -9.95 8.96
CA LEU A 425 -8.90 -10.07 10.34
C LEU A 425 -10.20 -10.86 10.48
N CYS A 426 -11.19 -10.64 9.60
CA CYS A 426 -12.43 -11.43 9.63
C CYS A 426 -12.19 -12.90 9.26
N ALA A 427 -11.24 -13.17 8.36
CA ALA A 427 -10.79 -14.52 8.03
C ALA A 427 -10.11 -15.19 9.24
N ARG A 428 -9.19 -14.49 9.91
CA ARG A 428 -8.55 -14.94 11.17
C ARG A 428 -9.58 -15.23 12.27
N ALA A 429 -10.59 -14.37 12.40
CA ALA A 429 -11.67 -14.55 13.36
C ALA A 429 -12.68 -15.65 12.94
N GLY A 430 -12.67 -16.08 11.68
CA GLY A 430 -13.59 -17.07 11.11
C GLY A 430 -15.06 -16.62 11.11
N LYS A 431 -15.34 -15.31 11.16
CA LYS A 431 -16.71 -14.79 11.27
C LYS A 431 -16.86 -13.35 10.77
N LYS A 432 -18.12 -12.93 10.63
CA LYS A 432 -18.50 -11.55 10.30
C LYS A 432 -18.10 -10.57 11.41
N LEU A 433 -17.46 -9.48 11.00
CA LEU A 433 -17.13 -8.32 11.82
C LEU A 433 -18.02 -7.15 11.40
N VAL A 434 -18.59 -6.44 12.37
CA VAL A 434 -19.40 -5.23 12.18
C VAL A 434 -18.68 -4.08 12.84
N LEU A 435 -18.50 -2.98 12.11
CA LEU A 435 -17.75 -1.82 12.57
C LEU A 435 -18.70 -0.64 12.82
N ASN A 436 -18.27 0.34 13.61
CA ASN A 436 -18.87 1.68 13.64
C ASN A 436 -18.22 2.59 12.57
N GLU A 437 -18.55 3.88 12.56
CA GLU A 437 -17.99 4.85 11.60
C GLU A 437 -16.51 5.19 11.89
N ALA A 438 -16.07 5.03 13.14
CA ALA A 438 -14.67 5.19 13.53
C ALA A 438 -13.80 3.98 13.15
N GLY A 439 -14.39 2.92 12.59
CA GLY A 439 -13.69 1.70 12.20
C GLY A 439 -13.42 0.74 13.35
N GLU A 440 -14.15 0.85 14.46
CA GLU A 440 -14.03 -0.06 15.61
C GLU A 440 -15.00 -1.23 15.48
N ILE A 441 -14.56 -2.44 15.81
CA ILE A 441 -15.40 -3.64 15.77
C ILE A 441 -16.33 -3.65 16.99
N VAL A 442 -17.65 -3.68 16.75
CA VAL A 442 -18.67 -3.53 17.80
C VAL A 442 -19.40 -4.82 18.16
N ASN A 443 -19.48 -5.79 17.24
CA ASN A 443 -20.19 -7.05 17.49
C ASN A 443 -19.36 -8.09 18.26
N ASP A 444 -18.04 -7.92 18.30
CA ASP A 444 -17.15 -8.63 19.22
C ASP A 444 -15.93 -7.75 19.54
N PRO A 445 -16.03 -6.88 20.55
CA PRO A 445 -14.99 -5.90 20.85
C PRO A 445 -13.61 -6.49 21.15
N LYS A 446 -13.52 -7.76 21.60
CA LYS A 446 -12.24 -8.43 21.88
C LYS A 446 -11.39 -8.60 20.63
N ILE A 447 -12.00 -8.63 19.44
CA ILE A 447 -11.27 -8.77 18.16
C ILE A 447 -10.45 -7.51 17.84
N ASN A 448 -10.79 -6.35 18.42
CA ASN A 448 -9.94 -5.17 18.27
C ASN A 448 -8.51 -5.41 18.82
N GLU A 449 -8.34 -6.32 19.79
CA GLU A 449 -7.01 -6.72 20.29
C GLU A 449 -6.21 -7.51 19.24
N LEU A 450 -6.88 -8.24 18.34
CA LEU A 450 -6.26 -8.97 17.22
C LEU A 450 -5.96 -8.07 16.01
N ALA A 451 -6.50 -6.85 16.02
CA ALA A 451 -6.29 -5.80 15.02
C ALA A 451 -4.99 -5.01 15.27
N TRP A 452 -4.20 -5.44 16.26
CA TRP A 452 -2.90 -4.93 16.66
C TRP A 452 -2.00 -6.10 17.06
N ARG A 453 -0.70 -5.85 17.18
CA ARG A 453 0.22 -6.71 17.90
C ARG A 453 1.13 -5.84 18.75
N GLU A 454 1.44 -6.29 19.95
CA GLU A 454 2.52 -5.68 20.70
C GLU A 454 3.85 -6.06 20.03
N PRO A 455 4.66 -5.09 19.58
CA PRO A 455 5.95 -5.41 18.99
C PRO A 455 6.86 -6.02 20.04
N ARG A 456 7.79 -6.89 19.62
CA ARG A 456 8.91 -7.31 20.46
C ARG A 456 9.62 -6.09 21.07
N GLU A 457 10.19 -6.27 22.25
CA GLU A 457 10.91 -5.20 22.95
C GLU A 457 11.95 -4.52 22.04
N GLY A 458 11.87 -3.20 21.94
CA GLY A 458 12.72 -2.38 21.08
C GLY A 458 12.38 -2.39 19.58
N TRP A 459 11.37 -3.15 19.13
CA TRP A 459 10.97 -3.25 17.72
C TRP A 459 9.73 -2.42 17.35
N GLY A 460 9.27 -1.57 18.27
CA GLY A 460 8.31 -0.50 17.98
C GLY A 460 8.96 0.71 17.30
N PRO A 461 8.18 1.76 16.97
CA PRO A 461 8.73 3.04 16.50
C PRO A 461 9.70 3.65 17.53
N LEU A 462 10.80 4.25 17.09
CA LEU A 462 11.71 5.00 17.97
C LEU A 462 11.09 6.31 18.45
N GLU A 463 10.27 6.91 17.59
CA GLU A 463 9.48 8.10 17.89
C GLU A 463 8.05 7.88 17.39
N SER A 464 7.07 8.38 18.14
CA SER A 464 5.66 8.38 17.76
C SER A 464 5.04 9.74 18.08
N VAL A 465 4.47 10.37 17.06
CA VAL A 465 3.70 11.63 17.20
C VAL A 465 2.24 11.38 17.60
N VAL A 466 1.78 10.12 17.53
CA VAL A 466 0.36 9.77 17.73
C VAL A 466 0.03 9.34 19.13
#